data_AF-A0A2N2LZL8-F1
#
_entry.id   AF-A0A2N2LZL8-F1
#
_cell.length_a   1.000
_cell.length_b   1.000
_cell.length_c   1.000
_cell.angle_alpha   90.00
_cell.angle_beta   90.00
_cell.angle_gamma   90.00
#
_symmetry.space_group_name_H-M   'P 1'
#
loop_
_entity.id
_entity.type
_entity.pdbx_description
1 polymer ?
#
loop_
_entity_poly.entity_id
_entity_poly.type
_entity_poly.pdbx_seq_one_letter_code
_entity_poly.pdbx_strand_id
1 'polypeptide(L)'
;MKRINKYFAISLFVIMLAALITSCASLSKNDSTNGTTWGTGAFGSNGERIYFTSTSERGSKITYDEGPTSNAWMMSSGQLACASCHGPDGSGGEHGMGQMQVMTAPDIRWSAIGEEFDAKLFNLAVTKGEDPDGSQLSTDMPRWQISDEDLTDLLDYIKTLP
;
A
#
# COMPACT_ATOMS: atom_id res chain seq x y z
N MET A 1 -28.40 34.89 -52.86
CA MET A 1 -28.39 33.54 -52.25
C MET A 1 -27.00 33.06 -51.77
N LYS A 2 -26.10 33.94 -51.30
CA LYS A 2 -24.79 33.55 -50.70
C LYS A 2 -24.57 33.99 -49.25
N ARG A 3 -25.46 34.85 -48.71
CA ARG A 3 -25.34 35.39 -47.35
C ARG A 3 -25.99 34.49 -46.29
N ILE A 4 -27.05 33.76 -46.62
CA ILE A 4 -27.80 32.90 -45.67
C ILE A 4 -26.96 31.70 -45.16
N ASN A 5 -26.14 31.10 -46.02
CA ASN A 5 -25.25 29.98 -45.62
C ASN A 5 -24.13 30.39 -44.65
N LYS A 6 -23.70 31.66 -44.65
CA LYS A 6 -22.65 32.12 -43.71
C LYS A 6 -23.20 32.26 -42.30
N TYR A 7 -24.42 32.76 -42.13
CA TYR A 7 -25.04 32.88 -40.80
C TYR A 7 -25.41 31.52 -40.20
N PHE A 8 -25.79 30.54 -41.03
CA PHE A 8 -26.06 29.18 -40.56
C PHE A 8 -24.78 28.47 -40.08
N ALA A 9 -23.68 28.61 -40.80
CA ALA A 9 -22.38 28.06 -40.41
C ALA A 9 -21.80 28.73 -39.15
N ILE A 10 -21.97 30.05 -39.00
CA ILE A 10 -21.53 30.79 -37.81
C ILE A 10 -22.39 30.42 -36.60
N SER A 11 -23.69 30.25 -36.76
CA SER A 11 -24.59 29.88 -35.66
C SER A 11 -24.34 28.46 -35.15
N LEU A 12 -23.99 27.51 -36.02
CA LEU A 12 -23.59 26.15 -35.63
C LEU A 12 -22.25 26.12 -34.87
N PHE A 13 -21.31 27.00 -35.23
CA PHE A 13 -20.01 27.09 -34.57
C PHE A 13 -20.10 27.69 -33.16
N VAL A 14 -20.98 28.68 -32.96
CA VAL A 14 -21.23 29.30 -31.63
C VAL A 14 -21.96 28.34 -30.69
N ILE A 15 -22.88 27.51 -31.19
CA ILE A 15 -23.58 26.50 -30.39
C ILE A 15 -22.63 25.35 -29.98
N MET A 16 -21.72 24.93 -30.88
CA MET A 16 -20.65 23.97 -30.55
C MET A 16 -19.67 24.51 -29.50
N LEU A 17 -19.33 25.80 -29.54
CA LEU A 17 -18.43 26.42 -28.55
C LEU A 17 -19.08 26.58 -27.17
N ALA A 18 -20.39 26.87 -27.11
CA ALA A 18 -21.13 27.01 -25.85
C ALA A 18 -21.39 25.66 -25.15
N ALA A 19 -21.46 24.56 -25.91
CA ALA A 19 -21.60 23.20 -25.35
C ALA A 19 -20.30 22.65 -24.71
N LEU A 20 -19.14 23.27 -24.99
CA LEU A 20 -17.84 22.85 -24.46
C LEU A 20 -17.51 23.44 -23.08
N ILE A 21 -18.30 24.39 -22.57
CA ILE A 21 -17.99 25.11 -21.31
C ILE A 21 -18.79 24.58 -20.10
N THR A 22 -19.66 23.59 -20.28
CA THR A 22 -20.53 23.05 -19.21
C THR A 22 -20.00 21.76 -18.58
N SER A 23 -18.68 21.55 -18.54
CA SER A 23 -18.07 20.36 -17.92
C SER A 23 -17.13 20.68 -16.75
N CYS A 24 -17.23 21.88 -16.15
CA CYS A 24 -16.42 22.23 -14.97
C CYS A 24 -17.20 22.25 -13.65
N ALA A 25 -18.42 21.70 -13.61
CA ALA A 25 -19.22 21.65 -12.40
C ALA A 25 -19.68 20.22 -12.12
N SER A 26 -18.75 19.37 -11.69
CA SER A 26 -18.99 18.22 -10.79
C SER A 26 -17.68 17.49 -10.50
N LEU A 27 -16.84 18.05 -9.64
CA LEU A 27 -16.01 17.21 -8.78
C LEU A 27 -15.89 17.83 -7.39
N SER A 28 -17.03 18.00 -6.74
CA SER A 28 -17.07 17.78 -5.30
C SER A 28 -17.11 16.26 -5.11
N LYS A 29 -15.94 15.61 -5.10
CA LYS A 29 -15.80 14.32 -4.44
C LYS A 29 -15.15 14.60 -3.11
N ASN A 30 -16.02 14.56 -2.11
CA ASN A 30 -15.69 14.28 -0.73
C ASN A 30 -14.57 13.22 -0.71
N ASP A 31 -13.35 13.65 -0.40
CA ASP A 31 -12.13 12.83 -0.40
C ASP A 31 -12.14 11.91 0.83
N SER A 32 -13.12 11.01 0.86
CA SER A 32 -13.03 9.79 1.64
C SER A 32 -12.28 8.80 0.77
N THR A 33 -10.95 8.82 0.88
CA THR A 33 -10.04 7.92 0.18
C THR A 33 -10.26 6.49 0.64
N ASN A 34 -11.32 5.86 0.14
CA ASN A 34 -11.48 4.42 0.17
C ASN A 34 -10.28 3.79 -0.54
N GLY A 35 -9.79 2.63 -0.09
CA GLY A 35 -8.63 1.88 -0.62
C GLY A 35 -8.70 1.47 -2.11
N THR A 36 -9.61 2.07 -2.87
CA THR A 36 -9.89 1.94 -4.29
C THR A 36 -8.92 2.66 -5.23
N THR A 37 -7.85 3.32 -4.74
CA THR A 37 -6.83 3.93 -5.63
C THR A 37 -6.25 2.91 -6.61
N TRP A 38 -6.24 1.63 -6.24
CA TRP A 38 -5.76 0.51 -7.04
C TRP A 38 -6.85 -0.15 -7.91
N GLY A 39 -8.12 0.26 -7.77
CA GLY A 39 -9.28 -0.38 -8.38
C GLY A 39 -9.93 -1.46 -7.49
N THR A 40 -11.20 -1.75 -7.72
CA THR A 40 -11.91 -2.87 -7.08
C THR A 40 -11.34 -4.20 -7.57
N GLY A 41 -11.01 -5.12 -6.65
CA GLY A 41 -10.47 -6.44 -6.98
C GLY A 41 -8.97 -6.47 -7.32
N ALA A 42 -8.22 -5.40 -7.02
CA ALA A 42 -6.76 -5.35 -7.21
C ALA A 42 -5.98 -6.32 -6.30
N PHE A 43 -6.62 -6.80 -5.23
CA PHE A 43 -6.07 -7.75 -4.27
C PHE A 43 -7.13 -8.82 -3.99
N GLY A 44 -6.70 -10.06 -3.80
CA GLY A 44 -7.52 -11.23 -3.47
C GLY A 44 -7.95 -11.29 -2.00
N SER A 45 -7.28 -10.57 -1.10
CA SER A 45 -7.68 -10.40 0.30
C SER A 45 -7.26 -9.04 0.88
N ASN A 46 -7.79 -8.68 2.04
CA ASN A 46 -7.31 -7.52 2.82
C ASN A 46 -5.86 -7.71 3.26
N GLY A 47 -5.48 -8.93 3.69
CA GLY A 47 -4.10 -9.27 4.06
C GLY A 47 -3.10 -9.06 2.92
N GLU A 48 -3.45 -9.48 1.71
CA GLU A 48 -2.62 -9.25 0.52
C GLU A 48 -2.45 -7.76 0.24
N ARG A 49 -3.55 -7.00 0.31
CA ARG A 49 -3.51 -5.54 0.16
C ARG A 49 -2.56 -4.91 1.16
N ILE A 50 -2.70 -5.26 2.44
CA ILE A 50 -1.85 -4.73 3.51
C ILE A 50 -0.38 -5.09 3.23
N TYR A 51 -0.10 -6.34 2.87
CA TYR A 51 1.25 -6.83 2.60
C TYR A 51 1.98 -6.00 1.54
N PHE A 52 1.30 -5.63 0.46
CA PHE A 52 1.89 -4.90 -0.66
C PHE A 52 1.81 -3.38 -0.55
N THR A 53 0.94 -2.83 0.30
CA THR A 53 0.64 -1.38 0.26
C THR A 53 0.58 -0.70 1.62
N SER A 54 0.64 -1.45 2.73
CA SER A 54 0.38 -0.97 4.09
C SER A 54 -0.87 -0.10 4.18
N THR A 55 -1.95 -0.55 3.53
CA THR A 55 -3.25 0.12 3.51
C THR A 55 -4.34 -0.91 3.73
N SER A 56 -5.21 -0.66 4.71
CA SER A 56 -6.38 -1.52 4.98
C SER A 56 -7.44 -1.33 3.89
N GLU A 57 -8.28 -2.34 3.68
CA GLU A 57 -9.47 -2.23 2.82
C GLU A 57 -10.42 -1.11 3.27
N ARG A 58 -10.38 -0.75 4.56
CA ARG A 58 -11.11 0.40 5.14
C ARG A 58 -10.62 1.75 4.60
N GLY A 59 -9.56 1.76 3.80
CA GLY A 59 -8.97 2.97 3.18
C GLY A 59 -7.98 3.69 4.09
N SER A 60 -7.78 3.24 5.32
CA SER A 60 -6.79 3.80 6.23
C SER A 60 -5.39 3.28 5.91
N LYS A 61 -4.45 4.23 5.79
CA LYS A 61 -3.02 3.93 5.78
C LYS A 61 -2.60 3.37 7.13
N ILE A 62 -1.84 2.29 7.11
CA ILE A 62 -1.19 1.71 8.28
C ILE A 62 0.16 2.41 8.42
N THR A 63 0.38 3.01 9.59
CA THR A 63 1.61 3.73 9.93
C THR A 63 2.50 2.88 10.84
N TYR A 64 3.69 3.37 11.17
CA TYR A 64 4.61 2.73 12.11
C TYR A 64 5.32 3.80 12.93
N ASP A 65 5.67 3.48 14.17
CA ASP A 65 6.36 4.41 15.08
C ASP A 65 7.88 4.33 14.96
N GLU A 66 8.38 3.14 14.63
CA GLU A 66 9.80 2.83 14.47
C GLU A 66 10.01 2.07 13.16
N GLY A 67 11.17 2.23 12.53
CA GLY A 67 11.50 1.61 11.25
C GLY A 67 12.83 2.14 10.68
N PRO A 68 13.19 1.75 9.44
CA PRO A 68 14.49 2.08 8.87
C PRO A 68 14.65 3.60 8.72
N THR A 69 15.77 4.12 9.24
CA THR A 69 16.04 5.56 9.37
C THR A 69 16.51 6.23 8.07
N SER A 70 16.84 5.43 7.05
CA SER A 70 17.36 5.94 5.79
C SER A 70 16.22 6.47 4.90
N ASN A 71 16.17 7.80 4.80
CA ASN A 71 15.40 8.55 3.83
C ASN A 71 15.65 8.12 2.37
N ALA A 72 16.77 7.45 2.07
CA ALA A 72 17.02 6.83 0.77
C ALA A 72 15.95 5.79 0.37
N TRP A 73 15.41 5.04 1.33
CA TRP A 73 14.38 4.01 1.09
C TRP A 73 13.01 4.63 0.82
N MET A 74 12.68 5.68 1.57
CA MET A 74 11.46 6.46 1.41
C MET A 74 11.40 7.22 0.08
N MET A 75 12.54 7.62 -0.48
CA MET A 75 12.61 8.41 -1.73
C MET A 75 12.47 7.57 -3.01
N SER A 76 12.80 6.27 -2.96
CA SER A 76 12.82 5.42 -4.16
C SER A 76 11.62 4.49 -4.31
N SER A 77 10.97 4.10 -3.21
CA SER A 77 10.00 2.99 -3.21
C SER A 77 8.55 3.41 -2.90
N GLY A 78 8.31 4.70 -2.66
CA GLY A 78 7.00 5.17 -2.21
C GLY A 78 6.75 4.82 -0.75
N GLN A 79 5.54 4.33 -0.43
CA GLN A 79 5.17 3.93 0.93
C GLN A 79 5.79 2.58 1.28
N LEU A 80 6.50 2.51 2.42
CA LEU A 80 7.04 1.25 2.94
C LEU A 80 5.91 0.25 3.18
N ALA A 81 6.10 -0.99 2.73
CA ALA A 81 5.20 -2.12 2.93
C ALA A 81 5.96 -3.39 3.33
N CYS A 82 5.25 -4.42 3.78
CA CYS A 82 5.86 -5.69 4.20
C CYS A 82 6.73 -6.28 3.08
N ALA A 83 6.18 -6.29 1.86
CA ALA A 83 6.85 -6.80 0.67
C ALA A 83 8.12 -6.01 0.28
N SER A 84 8.26 -4.75 0.74
CA SER A 84 9.45 -3.93 0.43
C SER A 84 10.74 -4.55 0.97
N CYS A 85 10.65 -5.28 2.10
CA CYS A 85 11.79 -5.96 2.70
C CYS A 85 11.65 -7.48 2.57
N HIS A 86 10.45 -8.04 2.78
CA HIS A 86 10.26 -9.48 2.76
C HIS A 86 10.07 -10.07 1.36
N GLY A 87 10.05 -9.24 0.32
CA GLY A 87 9.82 -9.66 -1.06
C GLY A 87 8.35 -9.92 -1.36
N PRO A 88 7.98 -10.20 -2.62
CA PRO A 88 6.59 -10.50 -3.00
C PRO A 88 6.11 -11.89 -2.54
N ASP A 89 7.04 -12.82 -2.29
CA ASP A 89 6.79 -14.20 -1.89
C ASP A 89 7.12 -14.47 -0.41
N GLY A 90 7.57 -13.45 0.33
CA GLY A 90 7.96 -13.57 1.73
C GLY A 90 9.32 -14.20 1.98
N SER A 91 10.12 -14.49 0.96
CA SER A 91 11.42 -15.16 1.14
C SER A 91 12.47 -14.32 1.86
N GLY A 92 12.21 -13.03 2.08
CA GLY A 92 13.22 -12.10 2.59
C GLY A 92 14.28 -11.78 1.54
N GLY A 93 15.42 -11.25 2.00
CA GLY A 93 16.54 -10.93 1.13
C GLY A 93 17.46 -9.85 1.67
N GLU A 94 18.54 -9.59 0.94
CA GLU A 94 19.49 -8.52 1.25
C GLU A 94 19.07 -7.19 0.60
N HIS A 95 19.23 -6.12 1.37
CA HIS A 95 18.77 -4.79 1.00
C HIS A 95 19.86 -3.75 1.29
N GLY A 96 20.24 -2.96 0.29
CA GLY A 96 21.26 -1.92 0.43
C GLY A 96 20.71 -0.66 1.10
N MET A 97 21.19 -0.32 2.29
CA MET A 97 20.74 0.86 3.06
C MET A 97 21.47 2.16 2.68
N GLY A 98 22.34 2.11 1.68
CA GLY A 98 23.28 3.19 1.36
C GLY A 98 24.54 3.13 2.23
N GLN A 99 25.54 3.96 1.94
CA GLN A 99 26.78 4.06 2.73
C GLN A 99 27.48 2.71 3.03
N MET A 100 27.45 1.76 2.08
CA MET A 100 27.97 0.38 2.23
C MET A 100 27.32 -0.43 3.37
N GLN A 101 26.14 -0.03 3.84
CA GLN A 101 25.35 -0.79 4.79
C GLN A 101 24.37 -1.71 4.05
N VAL A 102 24.25 -2.94 4.53
CA VAL A 102 23.30 -3.94 4.05
C VAL A 102 22.50 -4.41 5.25
N MET A 103 21.19 -4.55 5.10
CA MET A 103 20.36 -5.32 6.03
C MET A 103 19.81 -6.55 5.34
N THR A 104 19.50 -7.56 6.14
CA THR A 104 18.89 -8.81 5.69
C THR A 104 17.52 -8.91 6.30
N ALA A 105 16.49 -8.97 5.46
CA ALA A 105 15.14 -9.29 5.89
C ALA A 105 15.01 -10.83 5.94
N PRO A 106 14.47 -11.40 7.04
CA PRO A 106 14.30 -12.84 7.14
C PRO A 106 13.17 -13.35 6.22
N ASP A 107 13.23 -14.65 5.96
CA ASP A 107 12.13 -15.42 5.37
C ASP A 107 10.97 -15.47 6.38
N ILE A 108 9.80 -14.98 5.98
CA ILE A 108 8.59 -14.93 6.82
C ILE A 108 7.51 -15.87 6.32
N ARG A 109 7.82 -16.72 5.34
CA ARG A 109 6.86 -17.73 4.90
C ARG A 109 6.51 -18.64 6.05
N TRP A 110 5.26 -19.06 6.10
CA TRP A 110 4.79 -19.88 7.20
C TRP A 110 5.52 -21.23 7.31
N SER A 111 6.03 -21.74 6.18
CA SER A 111 6.92 -22.90 6.14
C SER A 111 8.26 -22.68 6.88
N ALA A 112 8.71 -21.44 7.03
CA ALA A 112 9.94 -21.08 7.74
C ALA A 112 9.70 -20.70 9.20
N ILE A 113 8.62 -19.98 9.52
CA ILE A 113 8.39 -19.41 10.86
C ILE A 113 7.28 -20.11 11.67
N GLY A 114 6.45 -20.93 11.03
CA GLY A 114 5.20 -21.43 11.61
C GLY A 114 5.34 -22.46 12.73
N GLU A 115 6.54 -22.99 12.98
CA GLU A 115 6.81 -23.85 14.15
C GLU A 115 6.95 -23.03 15.44
N GLU A 116 7.44 -21.80 15.34
CA GLU A 116 7.75 -20.93 16.48
C GLU A 116 6.69 -19.85 16.70
N PHE A 117 6.01 -19.45 15.62
CA PHE A 117 4.99 -18.42 15.66
C PHE A 117 3.57 -18.98 15.78
N ASP A 118 2.80 -18.38 16.69
CA ASP A 118 1.34 -18.41 16.65
C ASP A 118 0.79 -17.01 16.34
N ALA A 119 -0.54 -16.86 16.31
CA ALA A 119 -1.16 -15.57 16.02
C ALA A 119 -0.79 -14.47 17.02
N LYS A 120 -0.62 -14.82 18.31
CA LYS A 120 -0.27 -13.85 19.34
C LYS A 120 1.17 -13.38 19.17
N LEU A 121 2.10 -14.31 18.96
CA LEU A 121 3.52 -14.01 18.75
C LEU A 121 3.73 -13.22 17.45
N PHE A 122 2.99 -13.56 16.39
CA PHE A 122 2.98 -12.79 15.15
C PHE A 122 2.56 -11.32 15.39
N ASN A 123 1.48 -11.11 16.13
CA ASN A 123 1.01 -9.76 16.46
C ASN A 123 2.06 -8.97 17.26
N LEU A 124 2.78 -9.62 18.17
CA LEU A 124 3.87 -9.00 18.93
C LEU A 124 5.06 -8.63 18.02
N ALA A 125 5.48 -9.52 17.13
CA ALA A 125 6.53 -9.22 16.17
C ALA A 125 6.19 -8.01 15.28
N VAL A 126 4.95 -7.94 14.78
CA VAL A 126 4.53 -6.86 13.87
C VAL A 126 4.34 -5.52 14.60
N THR A 127 3.77 -5.53 15.81
CA THR A 127 3.39 -4.28 16.50
C THR A 127 4.41 -3.79 17.53
N LYS A 128 5.23 -4.70 18.07
CA LYS A 128 6.24 -4.42 19.11
C LYS A 128 7.65 -4.75 18.67
N GLY A 129 7.83 -5.57 17.63
CA GLY A 129 9.14 -6.08 17.25
C GLY A 129 9.68 -7.06 18.29
N GLU A 130 8.83 -7.87 18.91
CA GLU A 130 9.22 -8.90 19.86
C GLU A 130 9.13 -10.28 19.22
N ASP A 131 10.22 -11.05 19.31
CA ASP A 131 10.36 -12.40 18.76
C ASP A 131 9.77 -13.45 19.73
N PRO A 132 9.50 -14.71 19.31
CA PRO A 132 8.95 -15.76 20.19
C PRO A 132 9.74 -16.02 21.46
N ASP A 133 11.05 -15.79 21.46
CA ASP A 133 11.93 -15.94 22.62
C ASP A 133 11.94 -14.70 23.55
N GLY A 134 11.19 -13.65 23.20
CA GLY A 134 11.10 -12.38 23.92
C GLY A 134 12.22 -11.39 23.59
N SER A 135 13.12 -11.72 22.68
CA SER A 135 14.14 -10.79 22.18
C SER A 135 13.53 -9.73 21.27
N GLN A 136 14.27 -8.65 21.03
CA GLN A 136 13.83 -7.56 20.16
C GLN A 136 14.37 -7.73 18.75
N LEU A 137 13.48 -7.62 17.77
CA LEU A 137 13.80 -7.59 16.35
C LEU A 137 14.61 -6.32 16.00
N SER A 138 15.33 -6.38 14.89
CA SER A 138 16.08 -5.23 14.36
C SER A 138 15.20 -3.98 14.30
N THR A 139 15.78 -2.81 14.59
CA THR A 139 15.12 -1.50 14.42
C THR A 139 14.70 -1.22 12.96
N ASP A 140 15.28 -1.96 12.00
CA ASP A 140 14.91 -1.87 10.58
C ASP A 140 13.55 -2.51 10.27
N MET A 141 13.07 -3.45 11.10
CA MET A 141 11.72 -3.99 10.97
C MET A 141 10.72 -3.02 11.61
N PRO A 142 9.75 -2.46 10.87
CA PRO A 142 8.90 -1.42 11.43
C PRO A 142 7.95 -1.93 12.53
N ARG A 143 7.66 -1.07 13.52
CA ARG A 143 6.66 -1.33 14.57
C ARG A 143 5.33 -0.73 14.13
N TRP A 144 4.46 -1.57 13.55
CA TRP A 144 3.27 -1.12 12.85
C TRP A 144 2.11 -0.78 13.80
N GLN A 145 1.41 0.30 13.46
CA GLN A 145 0.15 0.72 14.05
C GLN A 145 -1.00 0.14 13.20
N ILE A 146 -1.32 -1.13 13.46
CA ILE A 146 -2.27 -1.96 12.73
C ILE A 146 -3.31 -2.53 13.70
N SER A 147 -4.58 -2.66 13.28
CA SER A 147 -5.63 -3.22 14.16
C SER A 147 -5.57 -4.75 14.20
N ASP A 148 -6.18 -5.35 15.23
CA ASP A 148 -6.20 -6.80 15.41
C ASP A 148 -6.88 -7.53 14.24
N GLU A 149 -7.90 -6.93 13.63
CA GLU A 149 -8.56 -7.48 12.44
C GLU A 149 -7.63 -7.48 11.22
N ASP A 150 -6.97 -6.36 10.95
CA ASP A 150 -6.02 -6.24 9.84
C ASP A 150 -4.78 -7.15 10.06
N LEU A 151 -4.35 -7.36 11.32
CA LEU A 151 -3.30 -8.32 11.67
C LEU A 151 -3.71 -9.76 11.38
N THR A 152 -4.96 -10.11 11.70
CA THR A 152 -5.51 -11.44 11.42
C THR A 152 -5.53 -11.69 9.91
N ASP A 153 -6.05 -10.73 9.13
CA ASP A 153 -6.08 -10.83 7.68
C ASP A 153 -4.67 -10.93 7.07
N LEU A 154 -3.72 -10.14 7.59
CA LEU A 154 -2.32 -10.17 7.17
C LEU A 154 -1.67 -11.54 7.46
N LEU A 155 -1.88 -12.08 8.65
CA LEU A 155 -1.37 -13.41 9.02
C LEU A 155 -1.96 -14.50 8.13
N ASP A 156 -3.26 -14.43 7.86
CA ASP A 156 -3.93 -15.38 6.98
C ASP A 156 -3.35 -15.34 5.58
N TYR A 157 -3.01 -14.15 5.05
CA TYR A 157 -2.29 -14.04 3.78
C TYR A 157 -0.87 -14.61 3.84
N ILE A 158 -0.09 -14.31 4.90
CA ILE A 158 1.28 -14.83 5.06
C ILE A 158 1.30 -16.37 5.07
N LYS A 159 0.28 -17.02 5.64
CA LYS A 159 0.11 -18.48 5.61
C LYS A 159 -0.12 -19.07 4.23
N THR A 160 -0.47 -18.25 3.23
CA THR A 160 -0.67 -18.68 1.84
C THR A 160 0.57 -18.51 0.96
N LEU A 161 1.64 -17.89 1.47
CA LEU A 161 2.88 -17.69 0.73
C LEU A 161 3.58 -19.05 0.43
N PRO A 162 4.32 -19.14 -0.70
CA PRO A 162 4.77 -20.42 -1.27
C PRO A 162 5.96 -21.09 -0.57
#